data_AF-A0A6J0KCC9-F1
#
_entry.id   AF-A0A6J0KCC9-F1
#
_cell.length_a   1.000
_cell.length_b   1.000
_cell.length_c   1.000
_cell.angle_alpha   90.00
_cell.angle_beta   90.00
_cell.angle_gamma   90.00
#
_symmetry.space_group_name_H-M   'P 1'
#
loop_
_entity.id
_entity.type
_entity.pdbx_description
1 polymer ?
#
loop_
_entity_poly.entity_id
_entity_poly.type
_entity_poly.pdbx_seq_one_letter_code
_entity_poly.pdbx_strand_id
1 'polypeptide(L)'
;MATMAFTQPKKTRLPLLLFLLCISVIILLILLSETTHSVSTQQQDTTLLQNHNNNKAPPFTFLIKVLTFNRPHSLSRCLLSLSAADYALAGAARRVHLHVYVDHFSLSPDDGDKSAVGDRLSNAKEILDLVDEFEWRFGEKLVHYRTANAGLQGQWLEAWWPSSDHEFAFVVEDDLEVSPLYFGFLESVIRSYYYDRSNYNPSVYGASLQRPRFVPGKHGNKLHVDPKTNVFLYQLVGTWGQLLFPKPWKEFRLWYDEHKSKDKKPFLDGMVTNGWYKRLGERIWTPWFIKFIHSRGYFNIYTSFQNERALSVSHRDAGVNYGKTAGPDSQLLNRSTVGSDFLKLQPLSNLKWYDYCFGEVVPGRVVRSVDELGVILPSVQREKVVVLVSLFAAEKMFVRNLLCHFEKIDTRNHIFIGPSSELFYDLSRRGHPVIDADMFLDKLVKGKTSYSNSVSEALGNAYVVKKCLELGYSTWVFSSNALLVDRGPLLDRVRSEHDFYIGESSGILIVKSSSVTQKLWSNELLNSIVSSATKNPSSKQGLDFIHLVKELVERKGKMIKTVETMSIAKNTNANSVNQSLGDGKPVACWSPEVDSTIIQTKLAELNLWLIDDDLSCKAVICHSSLR
;
A
#
# COMPACT_ATOMS: atom_id res chain seq x y z
N MET A 1 -42.91 -4.67 73.34
CA MET A 1 -43.22 -4.24 71.96
C MET A 1 -42.13 -3.25 71.55
N ALA A 2 -41.38 -3.37 70.47
CA ALA A 2 -41.40 -4.28 69.34
C ALA A 2 -39.96 -4.44 68.81
N THR A 3 -39.63 -5.64 68.37
CA THR A 3 -38.40 -6.03 67.68
C THR A 3 -38.41 -5.49 66.24
N MET A 4 -37.37 -4.76 65.83
CA MET A 4 -37.15 -4.42 64.41
C MET A 4 -36.16 -5.41 63.80
N ALA A 5 -36.66 -6.21 62.87
CA ALA A 5 -35.91 -7.16 62.07
C ALA A 5 -35.28 -6.46 60.86
N PHE A 6 -33.98 -6.68 60.65
CA PHE A 6 -33.29 -6.32 59.42
C PHE A 6 -33.64 -7.32 58.31
N THR A 7 -34.19 -6.84 57.19
CA THR A 7 -34.38 -7.59 55.96
C THR A 7 -33.23 -7.32 54.99
N GLN A 8 -32.55 -8.38 54.51
CA GLN A 8 -31.53 -8.31 53.46
C GLN A 8 -32.16 -8.03 52.08
N PRO A 9 -31.46 -7.31 51.18
CA PRO A 9 -31.96 -7.05 49.84
C PRO A 9 -31.82 -8.28 48.93
N LYS A 10 -32.89 -8.62 48.22
CA LYS A 10 -32.91 -9.65 47.17
C LYS A 10 -31.98 -9.24 46.02
N LYS A 11 -30.96 -10.07 45.73
CA LYS A 11 -30.11 -9.93 44.53
C LYS A 11 -30.96 -10.13 43.27
N THR A 12 -31.37 -9.04 42.62
CA THR A 12 -31.99 -9.06 41.30
C THR A 12 -30.93 -9.36 40.25
N ARG A 13 -31.03 -10.51 39.57
CA ARG A 13 -30.12 -10.94 38.49
C ARG A 13 -30.42 -10.26 37.13
N LEU A 14 -31.48 -9.47 37.05
CA LEU A 14 -31.95 -8.80 35.84
C LEU A 14 -30.95 -7.76 35.26
N PRO A 15 -30.23 -6.95 36.05
CA PRO A 15 -29.27 -5.98 35.53
C PRO A 15 -28.06 -6.66 34.86
N LEU A 16 -27.62 -7.80 35.42
CA LEU A 16 -26.48 -8.56 34.89
C LEU A 16 -26.83 -9.23 33.55
N LEU A 17 -28.06 -9.73 33.42
CA LEU A 17 -28.57 -10.32 32.18
C LEU A 17 -28.73 -9.27 31.08
N LEU A 18 -29.25 -8.07 31.41
CA LEU A 18 -29.31 -6.94 30.49
C LEU A 18 -27.91 -6.48 30.06
N PHE A 19 -26.96 -6.42 30.99
CA PHE A 19 -25.57 -6.05 30.70
C PHE A 19 -24.89 -7.05 29.74
N LEU A 20 -25.07 -8.35 29.97
CA LEU A 20 -24.55 -9.40 29.08
C LEU A 20 -25.21 -9.37 27.69
N LEU A 21 -26.49 -9.04 27.61
CA LEU A 21 -27.21 -8.91 26.34
C LEU A 21 -26.77 -7.66 25.56
N CYS A 22 -26.46 -6.55 26.24
CA CYS A 22 -25.85 -5.38 25.61
C CYS A 22 -24.46 -5.69 25.04
N ILE A 23 -23.63 -6.44 25.77
CA ILE A 23 -22.30 -6.85 25.29
C ILE A 23 -22.41 -7.77 24.07
N SER A 24 -23.33 -8.73 24.07
CA SER A 24 -23.50 -9.63 22.91
C SER A 24 -24.00 -8.89 21.67
N VAL A 25 -24.89 -7.90 21.83
CA VAL A 25 -25.34 -7.03 20.73
C VAL A 25 -24.19 -6.15 20.21
N ILE A 26 -23.35 -5.60 21.09
CA ILE A 26 -22.18 -4.81 20.68
C ILE A 26 -21.17 -5.68 19.92
N ILE A 27 -20.87 -6.89 20.41
CA ILE A 27 -19.99 -7.84 19.72
C ILE A 27 -20.57 -8.23 18.36
N LEU A 28 -21.88 -8.47 18.28
CA LEU A 28 -22.56 -8.78 17.01
C LEU A 28 -22.48 -7.60 16.03
N LEU A 29 -22.65 -6.36 16.50
CA LEU A 29 -22.50 -5.15 15.69
C LEU A 29 -21.06 -4.93 15.21
N ILE A 30 -20.05 -5.24 16.05
CA ILE A 30 -18.64 -5.18 15.66
C ILE A 30 -18.33 -6.25 14.60
N LEU A 31 -18.79 -7.49 14.78
CA LEU A 31 -18.63 -8.57 13.81
C LEU A 31 -19.36 -8.29 12.48
N LEU A 32 -20.54 -7.67 12.54
CA LEU A 32 -21.28 -7.18 11.38
C LEU A 32 -20.56 -6.02 10.67
N SER A 33 -19.88 -5.15 11.42
CA SER A 33 -19.07 -4.05 10.86
C SER A 33 -17.85 -4.58 10.09
N GLU A 34 -17.11 -5.55 10.64
CA GLU A 34 -15.93 -6.12 9.98
C GLU A 34 -16.30 -6.92 8.70
N THR A 35 -17.44 -7.61 8.72
CA THR A 35 -17.96 -8.33 7.55
C THR A 35 -18.56 -7.40 6.49
N THR A 36 -19.15 -6.26 6.87
CA THR A 36 -19.68 -5.28 5.90
C THR A 36 -18.57 -4.41 5.28
N HIS A 37 -17.48 -4.11 5.99
CA HIS A 37 -16.33 -3.39 5.42
C HIS A 37 -15.58 -4.18 4.34
N SER A 38 -15.44 -5.50 4.51
CA SER A 38 -14.78 -6.39 3.53
C SER A 38 -15.67 -6.71 2.32
N VAL A 39 -16.99 -6.86 2.52
CA VAL A 39 -17.94 -7.12 1.42
C VAL A 39 -18.29 -5.85 0.64
N SER A 40 -18.40 -4.68 1.29
CA SER A 40 -18.75 -3.42 0.61
C SER A 40 -17.67 -2.94 -0.36
N THR A 41 -16.38 -3.16 -0.06
CA THR A 41 -15.27 -2.80 -0.96
C THR A 41 -15.29 -3.63 -2.24
N GLN A 42 -15.55 -4.95 -2.15
CA GLN A 42 -15.73 -5.79 -3.34
C GLN A 42 -17.02 -5.45 -4.11
N GLN A 43 -18.18 -5.34 -3.45
CA GLN A 43 -19.44 -5.03 -4.14
C GLN A 43 -19.41 -3.65 -4.81
N GLN A 44 -18.75 -2.64 -4.23
CA GLN A 44 -18.69 -1.29 -4.78
C GLN A 44 -17.66 -1.10 -5.90
N ASP A 45 -16.59 -1.89 -5.93
CA ASP A 45 -15.73 -1.95 -7.12
C ASP A 45 -16.46 -2.63 -8.28
N THR A 46 -17.33 -3.61 -8.00
CA THR A 46 -18.24 -4.18 -9.01
C THR A 46 -19.32 -3.21 -9.48
N THR A 47 -19.83 -2.29 -8.64
CA THR A 47 -20.84 -1.29 -9.06
C THR A 47 -20.25 -0.18 -9.93
N LEU A 48 -19.02 0.28 -9.67
CA LEU A 48 -18.30 1.15 -10.61
C LEU A 48 -18.12 0.43 -11.97
N LEU A 49 -17.76 -0.85 -11.94
CA LEU A 49 -17.61 -1.66 -13.16
C LEU A 49 -18.93 -2.00 -13.86
N GLN A 50 -20.06 -2.09 -13.14
CA GLN A 50 -21.39 -2.41 -13.69
C GLN A 50 -22.14 -1.19 -14.24
N ASN A 51 -21.97 0.01 -13.68
CA ASN A 51 -22.59 1.24 -14.20
C ASN A 51 -21.97 1.74 -15.53
N HIS A 52 -20.94 1.06 -16.05
CA HIS A 52 -20.22 1.41 -17.28
C HIS A 52 -20.81 0.81 -18.58
N ASN A 53 -22.01 0.22 -18.54
CA ASN A 53 -22.70 -0.29 -19.75
C ASN A 53 -23.24 0.81 -20.68
N ASN A 54 -23.12 2.09 -20.30
CA ASN A 54 -23.35 3.23 -21.19
C ASN A 54 -22.00 3.79 -21.66
N ASN A 55 -21.77 3.84 -22.99
CA ASN A 55 -20.52 4.28 -23.64
C ASN A 55 -20.09 5.75 -23.40
N LYS A 56 -20.62 6.43 -22.37
CA LYS A 56 -20.15 7.74 -21.90
C LYS A 56 -19.85 7.67 -20.41
N ALA A 57 -18.61 8.00 -20.03
CA ALA A 57 -18.23 8.20 -18.64
C ALA A 57 -19.21 9.20 -17.97
N PRO A 58 -19.64 8.95 -16.72
CA PRO A 58 -20.58 9.83 -16.05
C PRO A 58 -19.97 11.23 -15.88
N PRO A 59 -20.80 12.30 -15.87
CA PRO A 59 -20.31 13.61 -15.47
C PRO A 59 -19.81 13.54 -14.02
N PHE A 60 -18.75 14.29 -13.73
CA PHE A 60 -18.18 14.39 -12.38
C PHE A 60 -18.08 15.85 -11.95
N THR A 61 -18.19 16.07 -10.64
CA THR A 61 -18.02 17.35 -9.96
C THR A 61 -16.54 17.55 -9.64
N PHE A 62 -15.99 18.72 -9.99
CA PHE A 62 -14.62 19.09 -9.67
C PHE A 62 -14.64 20.23 -8.65
N LEU A 63 -14.13 19.98 -7.45
CA LEU A 63 -14.11 20.95 -6.35
C LEU A 63 -12.68 21.48 -6.18
N ILE A 64 -12.49 22.78 -6.40
CA ILE A 64 -11.27 23.47 -6.01
C ILE A 64 -11.42 23.89 -4.55
N LYS A 65 -10.51 23.43 -3.69
CA LYS A 65 -10.46 23.73 -2.26
C LYS A 65 -9.27 24.64 -2.00
N VAL A 66 -9.52 25.94 -1.79
CA VAL A 66 -8.48 26.92 -1.45
C VAL A 66 -8.39 27.03 0.08
N LEU A 67 -7.22 26.76 0.64
CA LEU A 67 -6.94 26.92 2.07
C LEU A 67 -6.18 28.24 2.27
N THR A 68 -6.71 29.14 3.10
CA THR A 68 -6.11 30.45 3.33
C THR A 68 -6.23 30.90 4.78
N PHE A 69 -5.35 31.81 5.17
CA PHE A 69 -5.34 32.38 6.52
C PHE A 69 -5.24 33.90 6.48
N ASN A 70 -4.02 34.44 6.33
CA ASN A 70 -3.73 35.87 6.60
C ASN A 70 -2.80 36.51 5.55
N ARG A 71 -2.77 35.98 4.32
CA ARG A 71 -1.87 36.44 3.25
C ARG A 71 -2.66 36.92 2.02
N PRO A 72 -3.16 38.17 2.02
CA PRO A 72 -4.06 38.66 0.97
C PRO A 72 -3.41 38.69 -0.41
N HIS A 73 -2.14 39.11 -0.51
CA HIS A 73 -1.41 39.10 -1.78
C HIS A 73 -1.19 37.69 -2.34
N SER A 74 -0.86 36.73 -1.47
CA SER A 74 -0.70 35.32 -1.86
C SER A 74 -2.03 34.75 -2.34
N LEU A 75 -3.08 34.94 -1.54
CA LEU A 75 -4.43 34.50 -1.90
C LEU A 75 -4.91 35.09 -3.22
N SER A 76 -4.71 36.39 -3.43
CA SER A 76 -5.07 37.08 -4.68
C SER A 76 -4.36 36.44 -5.87
N ARG A 77 -3.03 36.22 -5.77
CA ARG A 77 -2.25 35.54 -6.82
C ARG A 77 -2.77 34.13 -7.09
N CYS A 78 -3.05 33.35 -6.05
CA CYS A 78 -3.58 32.00 -6.16
C CYS A 78 -4.94 32.00 -6.90
N LEU A 79 -5.90 32.81 -6.44
CA LEU A 79 -7.24 32.94 -7.04
C LEU A 79 -7.19 33.40 -8.51
N LEU A 80 -6.36 34.39 -8.82
CA LEU A 80 -6.16 34.87 -10.19
C LEU A 80 -5.57 33.78 -11.10
N SER A 81 -4.62 32.99 -10.60
CA SER A 81 -4.05 31.88 -11.39
C SER A 81 -5.07 30.76 -11.64
N LEU A 82 -5.93 30.48 -10.67
CA LEU A 82 -7.03 29.50 -10.81
C LEU A 82 -8.04 29.98 -11.85
N SER A 83 -8.45 31.25 -11.83
CA SER A 83 -9.46 31.77 -12.77
C SER A 83 -8.94 31.95 -14.19
N ALA A 84 -7.62 32.09 -14.37
CA ALA A 84 -6.97 32.20 -15.67
C ALA A 84 -6.81 30.85 -16.41
N ALA A 85 -7.17 29.73 -15.78
CA ALA A 85 -6.99 28.41 -16.37
C ALA A 85 -7.99 28.07 -17.49
N ASP A 86 -7.59 27.12 -18.34
CA ASP A 86 -8.44 26.61 -19.41
C ASP A 86 -9.45 25.59 -18.90
N TYR A 87 -10.71 26.00 -18.83
CA TYR A 87 -11.84 25.14 -18.47
C TYR A 87 -12.67 24.70 -19.66
N ALA A 88 -12.20 24.85 -20.91
CA ALA A 88 -12.99 24.50 -22.10
C ALA A 88 -13.49 23.04 -22.09
N LEU A 89 -12.68 22.11 -21.55
CA LEU A 89 -13.05 20.69 -21.41
C LEU A 89 -14.19 20.45 -20.40
N ALA A 90 -14.43 21.39 -19.48
CA ALA A 90 -15.59 21.34 -18.60
C ALA A 90 -16.91 21.50 -19.38
N GLY A 91 -16.86 22.06 -20.59
CA GLY A 91 -18.01 22.40 -21.42
C GLY A 91 -18.88 23.50 -20.79
N ALA A 92 -20.12 23.63 -21.27
CA ALA A 92 -21.10 24.58 -20.71
C ALA A 92 -21.60 24.18 -19.30
N ALA A 93 -21.16 23.05 -18.75
CA ALA A 93 -21.79 22.38 -17.61
C ALA A 93 -21.50 23.00 -16.22
N ARG A 94 -20.82 24.16 -16.12
CA ARG A 94 -20.49 24.88 -14.86
C ARG A 94 -20.18 23.97 -13.65
N ARG A 95 -19.38 22.92 -13.87
CA ARG A 95 -19.13 21.81 -12.92
C ARG A 95 -17.85 21.93 -12.09
N VAL A 96 -17.19 23.09 -12.18
CA VAL A 96 -15.94 23.37 -11.48
C VAL A 96 -16.26 24.36 -10.37
N HIS A 97 -16.43 23.88 -9.16
CA HIS A 97 -16.83 24.71 -8.02
C HIS A 97 -15.60 25.17 -7.24
N LEU A 98 -15.66 26.37 -6.68
CA LEU A 98 -14.61 26.97 -5.87
C LEU A 98 -15.08 27.07 -4.43
N HIS A 99 -14.37 26.44 -3.50
CA HIS A 99 -14.59 26.58 -2.07
C HIS A 99 -13.37 27.23 -1.45
N VAL A 100 -13.55 28.37 -0.80
CA VAL A 100 -12.48 29.10 -0.12
C VAL A 100 -12.65 28.92 1.38
N TYR A 101 -11.70 28.25 2.01
CA TYR A 101 -11.65 27.99 3.44
C TYR A 101 -10.75 29.03 4.09
N VAL A 102 -11.36 29.98 4.78
CA VAL A 102 -10.68 31.05 5.50
C VAL A 102 -10.56 30.63 6.97
N ASP A 103 -9.33 30.35 7.39
CA ASP A 103 -9.03 30.05 8.79
C ASP A 103 -9.06 31.33 9.63
N HIS A 104 -9.39 31.20 10.92
CA HIS A 104 -9.41 32.34 11.82
C HIS A 104 -8.10 32.44 12.61
N PHE A 105 -7.78 33.62 13.14
CA PHE A 105 -6.59 33.79 13.98
C PHE A 105 -6.88 33.31 15.41
N SER A 106 -5.83 32.96 16.15
CA SER A 106 -5.98 32.55 17.55
C SER A 106 -6.28 33.76 18.44
N LEU A 107 -7.23 33.61 19.36
CA LEU A 107 -7.57 34.58 20.41
C LEU A 107 -6.89 34.26 21.75
N SER A 108 -5.99 33.26 21.78
CA SER A 108 -5.37 32.80 23.01
C SER A 108 -4.60 33.91 23.75
N PRO A 109 -4.72 34.02 25.09
CA PRO A 109 -4.03 35.03 25.89
C PRO A 109 -2.50 35.00 25.80
N ASP A 110 -1.94 33.84 25.42
CA ASP A 110 -0.49 33.62 25.27
C ASP A 110 0.11 34.23 23.98
N ASP A 111 -0.73 34.65 23.02
CA ASP A 111 -0.32 35.52 21.91
C ASP A 111 -0.20 36.95 22.43
N GLY A 112 0.91 37.22 23.13
CA GLY A 112 1.18 38.30 24.07
C GLY A 112 1.10 39.76 23.58
N ASP A 113 0.24 40.10 22.62
CA ASP A 113 -0.04 41.48 22.26
C ASP A 113 -1.51 41.72 21.93
N LYS A 114 -2.23 42.35 22.87
CA LYS A 114 -3.62 42.79 22.67
C LYS A 114 -3.73 43.88 21.60
N SER A 115 -2.66 44.64 21.33
CA SER A 115 -2.65 45.68 20.30
C SER A 115 -2.65 45.09 18.88
N ALA A 116 -2.10 43.88 18.71
CA ALA A 116 -2.10 43.15 17.44
C ALA A 116 -3.47 42.50 17.08
N VAL A 117 -4.47 42.54 17.96
CA VAL A 117 -5.81 42.00 17.66
C VAL A 117 -6.52 42.85 16.62
N GLY A 118 -6.38 44.18 16.69
CA GLY A 118 -6.94 45.11 15.69
C GLY A 118 -6.39 44.85 14.30
N ASP A 119 -5.07 44.69 14.19
CA ASP A 119 -4.39 44.38 12.91
C ASP A 119 -4.82 43.03 12.36
N ARG A 120 -4.92 41.99 13.22
CA ARG A 120 -5.42 40.66 12.82
C ARG A 120 -6.87 40.70 12.34
N LEU A 121 -7.73 41.48 13.00
CA LEU A 121 -9.12 41.70 12.56
C LEU A 121 -9.17 42.42 11.22
N SER A 122 -8.36 43.48 11.05
CA SER A 122 -8.29 44.24 9.79
C SER A 122 -7.82 43.34 8.65
N ASN A 123 -6.80 42.52 8.86
CA ASN A 123 -6.30 41.60 7.85
C ASN A 123 -7.30 40.47 7.55
N ALA A 124 -7.99 39.92 8.56
CA ALA A 124 -9.06 38.95 8.33
C ALA A 124 -10.20 39.56 7.50
N LYS A 125 -10.57 40.83 7.77
CA LYS A 125 -11.53 41.57 6.96
C LYS A 125 -11.04 41.75 5.52
N GLU A 126 -9.78 42.12 5.32
CA GLU A 126 -9.16 42.24 3.98
C GLU A 126 -9.23 40.93 3.18
N ILE A 127 -8.98 39.78 3.82
CA ILE A 127 -9.14 38.45 3.21
C ILE A 127 -10.59 38.20 2.81
N LEU A 128 -11.55 38.51 3.69
CA LEU A 128 -12.97 38.31 3.42
C LEU A 128 -13.47 39.22 2.29
N ASP A 129 -13.13 40.51 2.34
CA ASP A 129 -13.46 41.49 1.29
C ASP A 129 -12.93 40.99 -0.07
N LEU A 130 -11.66 40.55 -0.12
CA LEU A 130 -11.04 39.99 -1.33
C LEU A 130 -11.80 38.75 -1.87
N VAL A 131 -12.20 37.82 -1.00
CA VAL A 131 -12.89 36.59 -1.40
C VAL A 131 -14.32 36.87 -1.83
N ASP A 132 -15.02 37.80 -1.17
CA ASP A 132 -16.39 38.17 -1.49
C ASP A 132 -16.48 38.85 -2.86
N GLU A 133 -15.58 39.79 -3.14
CA GLU A 133 -15.48 40.50 -4.43
C GLU A 133 -15.02 39.59 -5.59
N PHE A 134 -14.30 38.51 -5.31
CA PHE A 134 -13.76 37.64 -6.35
C PHE A 134 -14.84 36.87 -7.12
N GLU A 135 -14.98 37.12 -8.42
CA GLU A 135 -15.93 36.41 -9.28
C GLU A 135 -15.43 35.02 -9.73
N TRP A 136 -16.23 33.98 -9.49
CA TRP A 136 -15.99 32.64 -10.04
C TRP A 136 -16.99 32.30 -11.15
N ARG A 137 -16.50 32.04 -12.36
CA ARG A 137 -17.34 31.90 -13.57
C ARG A 137 -17.60 30.45 -13.99
N PHE A 138 -16.90 29.48 -13.39
CA PHE A 138 -16.88 28.08 -13.85
C PHE A 138 -17.77 27.12 -13.05
N GLY A 139 -18.42 27.61 -12.00
CA GLY A 139 -19.29 26.86 -11.12
C GLY A 139 -19.77 27.70 -9.93
N GLU A 140 -20.12 27.06 -8.84
CA GLU A 140 -20.50 27.72 -7.57
C GLU A 140 -19.24 28.21 -6.82
N LYS A 141 -19.35 29.35 -6.14
CA LYS A 141 -18.36 29.85 -5.18
C LYS A 141 -18.94 29.76 -3.77
N LEU A 142 -18.26 29.05 -2.87
CA LEU A 142 -18.62 28.97 -1.45
C LEU A 142 -17.47 29.46 -0.57
N VAL A 143 -17.80 30.25 0.45
CA VAL A 143 -16.84 30.76 1.44
C VAL A 143 -17.11 30.09 2.78
N HIS A 144 -16.10 29.39 3.29
CA HIS A 144 -16.13 28.73 4.58
C HIS A 144 -15.22 29.49 5.55
N TYR A 145 -15.80 30.40 6.32
CA TYR A 145 -15.07 31.17 7.32
C TYR A 145 -15.20 30.51 8.69
N ARG A 146 -14.06 30.21 9.33
CA ARG A 146 -14.03 29.56 10.64
C ARG A 146 -14.22 30.54 11.78
N THR A 147 -14.73 30.05 12.89
CA THR A 147 -14.85 30.78 14.15
C THR A 147 -13.60 30.66 15.03
N ALA A 148 -12.71 29.72 14.73
CA ALA A 148 -11.49 29.46 15.49
C ALA A 148 -10.36 29.02 14.55
N ASN A 149 -9.11 29.17 15.03
CA ASN A 149 -7.93 28.71 14.29
C ASN A 149 -7.88 27.17 14.28
N ALA A 150 -8.10 26.58 13.11
CA ALA A 150 -7.95 25.13 12.90
C ALA A 150 -6.48 24.74 12.64
N GLY A 151 -5.68 25.67 12.13
CA GLY A 151 -4.30 25.42 11.76
C GLY A 151 -4.17 24.52 10.52
N LEU A 152 -2.94 24.37 10.00
CA LEU A 152 -2.70 23.69 8.72
C LEU A 152 -3.25 22.25 8.68
N GLN A 153 -3.04 21.45 9.72
CA GLN A 153 -3.57 20.08 9.76
C GLN A 153 -5.10 20.07 9.76
N GLY A 154 -5.75 20.86 10.61
CA GLY A 154 -7.21 20.94 10.68
C GLY A 154 -7.82 21.41 9.37
N GLN A 155 -7.26 22.46 8.76
CA GLN A 155 -7.71 22.96 7.46
C GLN A 155 -7.70 21.87 6.38
N TRP A 156 -6.63 21.08 6.27
CA TRP A 156 -6.57 19.97 5.30
C TRP A 156 -7.56 18.86 5.60
N LEU A 157 -7.68 18.44 6.86
CA LEU A 157 -8.56 17.32 7.25
C LEU A 157 -10.06 17.67 7.13
N GLU A 158 -10.42 18.94 7.30
CA GLU A 158 -11.79 19.44 7.22
C GLU A 158 -12.18 19.93 5.82
N ALA A 159 -11.20 20.14 4.92
CA ALA A 159 -11.43 20.72 3.60
C ALA A 159 -12.43 19.94 2.74
N TRP A 160 -12.53 18.63 2.95
CA TRP A 160 -13.34 17.79 2.10
C TRP A 160 -13.75 16.46 2.73
N TRP A 161 -15.04 16.15 2.61
CA TRP A 161 -15.59 14.82 2.75
C TRP A 161 -16.37 14.48 1.47
N PRO A 162 -15.97 13.45 0.71
CA PRO A 162 -16.63 13.13 -0.55
C PRO A 162 -18.06 12.65 -0.34
N SER A 163 -19.00 13.35 -0.98
CA SER A 163 -20.42 12.97 -0.96
C SER A 163 -20.76 11.88 -2.00
N SER A 164 -19.87 11.66 -2.97
CA SER A 164 -20.03 10.70 -4.07
C SER A 164 -18.68 10.25 -4.62
N ASP A 165 -18.66 9.08 -5.28
CA ASP A 165 -17.51 8.57 -6.06
C ASP A 165 -17.29 9.34 -7.37
N HIS A 166 -18.13 10.32 -7.68
CA HIS A 166 -18.02 11.20 -8.86
C HIS A 166 -17.76 12.66 -8.45
N GLU A 167 -17.21 12.86 -7.27
CA GLU A 167 -16.75 14.15 -6.75
C GLU A 167 -15.25 14.06 -6.50
N PHE A 168 -14.48 15.01 -7.03
CA PHE A 168 -13.02 15.06 -6.88
C PHE A 168 -12.62 16.41 -6.29
N ALA A 169 -11.66 16.40 -5.37
CA ALA A 169 -11.15 17.63 -4.76
C ALA A 169 -9.73 17.93 -5.20
N PHE A 170 -9.52 19.12 -5.77
CA PHE A 170 -8.20 19.69 -6.00
C PHE A 170 -7.90 20.73 -4.92
N VAL A 171 -6.94 20.43 -4.05
CA VAL A 171 -6.62 21.25 -2.89
C VAL A 171 -5.38 22.09 -3.17
N VAL A 172 -5.48 23.39 -2.88
CA VAL A 172 -4.41 24.38 -3.03
C VAL A 172 -4.34 25.28 -1.79
N GLU A 173 -3.13 25.62 -1.38
CA GLU A 173 -2.88 26.63 -0.35
C GLU A 173 -2.78 28.02 -1.00
N ASP A 174 -2.99 29.08 -0.22
CA ASP A 174 -2.95 30.49 -0.64
C ASP A 174 -1.60 30.93 -1.23
N ASP A 175 -0.49 30.27 -0.91
CA ASP A 175 0.83 30.59 -1.48
C ASP A 175 1.13 29.91 -2.83
N LEU A 176 0.19 29.14 -3.36
CA LEU A 176 0.35 28.45 -4.62
C LEU A 176 -0.01 29.33 -5.83
N GLU A 177 0.58 29.00 -6.96
CA GLU A 177 0.20 29.51 -8.28
C GLU A 177 0.11 28.32 -9.24
N VAL A 178 -0.95 28.25 -10.04
CA VAL A 178 -1.17 27.13 -10.97
C VAL A 178 -1.04 27.56 -12.43
N SER A 179 -0.60 26.62 -13.26
CA SER A 179 -0.50 26.80 -14.70
C SER A 179 -1.90 26.91 -15.32
N PRO A 180 -2.11 27.73 -16.36
CA PRO A 180 -3.38 27.72 -17.10
C PRO A 180 -3.78 26.35 -17.69
N LEU A 181 -2.86 25.39 -17.74
CA LEU A 181 -3.07 24.04 -18.27
C LEU A 181 -3.50 23.02 -17.20
N TYR A 182 -3.51 23.40 -15.93
CA TYR A 182 -3.64 22.45 -14.81
C TYR A 182 -4.95 21.65 -14.88
N PHE A 183 -6.07 22.33 -15.17
CA PHE A 183 -7.39 21.71 -15.17
C PHE A 183 -7.51 20.67 -16.28
N GLY A 184 -7.07 21.00 -17.50
CA GLY A 184 -7.13 20.07 -18.62
C GLY A 184 -6.30 18.80 -18.37
N PHE A 185 -5.14 18.94 -17.72
CA PHE A 185 -4.35 17.78 -17.30
C PHE A 185 -5.09 16.93 -16.26
N LEU A 186 -5.63 17.53 -15.20
CA LEU A 186 -6.34 16.79 -14.14
C LEU A 186 -7.63 16.14 -14.66
N GLU A 187 -8.37 16.81 -15.56
CA GLU A 187 -9.52 16.22 -16.24
C GLU A 187 -9.10 14.98 -17.06
N SER A 188 -7.98 15.08 -17.80
CA SER A 188 -7.47 13.94 -18.57
C SER A 188 -7.06 12.78 -17.66
N VAL A 189 -6.46 13.06 -16.51
CA VAL A 189 -6.12 12.05 -15.48
C VAL A 189 -7.38 11.34 -14.97
N ILE A 190 -8.40 12.10 -14.56
CA ILE A 190 -9.65 11.52 -14.04
C ILE A 190 -10.30 10.63 -15.11
N ARG A 191 -10.41 11.12 -16.35
CA ARG A 191 -11.02 10.35 -17.43
C ARG A 191 -10.23 9.09 -17.77
N SER A 192 -8.90 9.21 -17.88
CA SER A 192 -8.04 8.13 -18.37
C SER A 192 -7.70 7.09 -17.31
N TYR A 193 -7.65 7.46 -16.03
CA TYR A 193 -7.16 6.56 -14.97
C TYR A 193 -8.18 6.26 -13.87
N TYR A 194 -9.27 7.01 -13.79
CA TYR A 194 -10.37 6.69 -12.86
C TYR A 194 -11.56 6.06 -13.59
N TYR A 195 -11.98 6.62 -14.73
CA TYR A 195 -13.18 6.15 -15.44
C TYR A 195 -12.90 5.14 -16.57
N ASP A 196 -11.75 5.19 -17.24
CA ASP A 196 -11.41 4.17 -18.23
C ASP A 196 -11.05 2.86 -17.54
N ARG A 197 -11.96 1.87 -17.62
CA ARG A 197 -11.80 0.54 -17.03
C ARG A 197 -10.52 -0.17 -17.46
N SER A 198 -10.05 0.04 -18.69
CA SER A 198 -8.83 -0.61 -19.18
C SER A 198 -7.57 -0.05 -18.52
N ASN A 199 -7.67 1.15 -17.95
CA ASN A 199 -6.60 1.90 -17.33
C ASN A 199 -6.86 2.18 -15.84
N TYR A 200 -7.96 1.70 -15.27
CA TYR A 200 -8.27 1.89 -13.85
C TYR A 200 -7.37 1.01 -12.97
N ASN A 201 -6.83 1.60 -11.91
CA ASN A 201 -6.14 0.85 -10.87
C ASN A 201 -6.52 1.40 -9.48
N PRO A 202 -7.11 0.57 -8.59
CA PRO A 202 -7.56 1.02 -7.27
C PRO A 202 -6.41 1.39 -6.33
N SER A 203 -5.15 1.18 -6.73
CA SER A 203 -3.98 1.69 -6.00
C SER A 203 -3.71 3.17 -6.24
N VAL A 204 -4.39 3.84 -7.16
CA VAL A 204 -4.15 5.25 -7.47
C VAL A 204 -5.03 6.14 -6.60
N TYR A 205 -4.43 7.05 -5.83
CA TYR A 205 -5.17 7.91 -4.90
C TYR A 205 -5.38 9.35 -5.38
N GLY A 206 -4.78 9.72 -6.50
CA GLY A 206 -4.85 11.09 -7.00
C GLY A 206 -3.73 11.46 -7.95
N ALA A 207 -3.53 12.77 -8.09
CA ALA A 207 -2.43 13.34 -8.86
C ALA A 207 -1.84 14.57 -8.17
N SER A 208 -0.53 14.75 -8.27
CA SER A 208 0.15 15.97 -7.87
C SER A 208 0.66 16.76 -9.07
N LEU A 209 0.51 18.08 -8.96
CA LEU A 209 0.93 19.05 -9.96
C LEU A 209 2.28 19.71 -9.67
N GLN A 210 2.82 19.48 -8.48
CA GLN A 210 4.17 19.93 -8.13
C GLN A 210 5.22 19.05 -8.82
N ARG A 211 6.42 19.60 -9.01
CA ARG A 211 7.57 18.79 -9.40
C ARG A 211 7.97 17.83 -8.28
N PRO A 212 8.46 16.62 -8.59
CA PRO A 212 9.10 15.77 -7.59
C PRO A 212 10.40 16.44 -7.10
N ARG A 213 10.61 16.47 -5.78
CA ARG A 213 11.72 17.26 -5.16
C ARG A 213 12.73 16.43 -4.40
N PHE A 214 12.33 15.33 -3.80
CA PHE A 214 13.20 14.53 -2.95
C PHE A 214 12.64 13.11 -2.76
N VAL A 215 13.47 12.25 -2.17
CA VAL A 215 13.12 10.89 -1.78
C VAL A 215 13.04 10.82 -0.24
N PRO A 216 11.88 10.47 0.34
CA PRO A 216 11.63 10.56 1.78
C PRO A 216 12.25 9.40 2.58
N GLY A 217 12.53 8.27 1.94
CA GLY A 217 13.25 7.17 2.54
C GLY A 217 14.73 7.51 2.73
N LYS A 218 15.26 7.31 3.93
CA LYS A 218 16.67 7.52 4.24
C LYS A 218 17.51 6.57 3.38
N HIS A 219 18.58 7.09 2.79
CA HIS A 219 19.42 6.38 1.81
C HIS A 219 18.68 5.95 0.54
N GLY A 220 17.53 6.58 0.25
CA GLY A 220 16.80 6.38 -1.01
C GLY A 220 17.64 6.72 -2.24
N ASN A 221 17.20 6.20 -3.39
CA ASN A 221 17.86 6.45 -4.66
C ASN A 221 17.78 7.92 -5.06
N LYS A 222 18.67 8.37 -5.95
CA LYS A 222 18.54 9.71 -6.52
C LYS A 222 17.25 9.77 -7.35
N LEU A 223 16.52 10.87 -7.20
CA LEU A 223 15.37 11.17 -8.02
C LEU A 223 15.83 11.37 -9.48
N HIS A 224 15.75 10.30 -10.27
CA HIS A 224 16.10 10.31 -11.68
C HIS A 224 14.93 9.78 -12.49
N VAL A 225 14.15 10.72 -13.05
CA VAL A 225 13.09 10.42 -14.01
C VAL A 225 13.71 10.56 -15.40
N ASP A 226 13.48 9.58 -16.28
CA ASP A 226 13.92 9.68 -17.67
C ASP A 226 13.36 10.99 -18.27
N PRO A 227 14.18 11.86 -18.91
CA PRO A 227 13.72 13.12 -19.49
C PRO A 227 12.56 13.01 -20.49
N LYS A 228 12.32 11.82 -21.04
CA LYS A 228 11.18 11.51 -21.94
C LYS A 228 9.91 11.13 -21.17
N THR A 229 10.00 10.86 -19.87
CA THR A 229 8.88 10.50 -19.01
C THR A 229 8.24 11.77 -18.44
N ASN A 230 7.09 12.14 -19.02
CA ASN A 230 6.33 13.31 -18.56
C ASN A 230 5.40 13.00 -17.38
N VAL A 231 4.96 11.74 -17.27
CA VAL A 231 4.00 11.28 -16.25
C VAL A 231 4.49 9.95 -15.70
N PHE A 232 4.43 9.79 -14.37
CA PHE A 232 4.81 8.57 -13.67
C PHE A 232 4.02 8.46 -12.36
N LEU A 233 4.16 7.35 -11.65
CA LEU A 233 3.52 7.13 -10.37
C LEU A 233 4.54 7.08 -9.23
N TYR A 234 4.20 7.69 -8.10
CA TYR A 234 5.05 7.75 -6.92
C TYR A 234 4.20 7.72 -5.65
N GLN A 235 4.61 6.97 -4.63
CA GLN A 235 3.85 6.88 -3.37
C GLN A 235 3.73 8.23 -2.65
N LEU A 236 4.71 9.14 -2.80
CA LEU A 236 4.76 10.38 -2.03
C LEU A 236 3.61 11.34 -2.38
N VAL A 237 2.91 11.83 -1.36
CA VAL A 237 1.90 12.88 -1.55
C VAL A 237 2.53 14.21 -1.96
N GLY A 238 1.88 14.91 -2.87
CA GLY A 238 2.26 16.27 -3.19
C GLY A 238 1.47 17.24 -2.33
N THR A 239 2.13 18.18 -1.69
CA THR A 239 1.45 19.18 -0.84
C THR A 239 1.14 20.46 -1.61
N TRP A 240 1.67 20.63 -2.82
CA TRP A 240 1.49 21.84 -3.64
C TRP A 240 0.67 21.55 -4.90
N GLY A 241 -0.66 21.52 -4.76
CA GLY A 241 -1.59 21.21 -5.84
C GLY A 241 -1.83 19.71 -5.95
N GLN A 242 -2.66 19.19 -5.05
CA GLN A 242 -3.03 17.77 -4.98
C GLN A 242 -4.48 17.57 -5.40
N LEU A 243 -4.71 16.74 -6.41
CA LEU A 243 -6.01 16.15 -6.71
C LEU A 243 -6.19 14.91 -5.84
N LEU A 244 -7.29 14.83 -5.10
CA LEU A 244 -7.67 13.71 -4.26
C LEU A 244 -8.81 12.93 -4.90
N PHE A 245 -8.66 11.61 -4.98
CA PHE A 245 -9.76 10.73 -5.37
C PHE A 245 -10.67 10.43 -4.17
N PRO A 246 -11.98 10.28 -4.39
CA PRO A 246 -12.97 10.20 -3.31
C PRO A 246 -12.75 9.01 -2.38
N LYS A 247 -12.69 7.78 -2.92
CA LYS A 247 -12.56 6.57 -2.08
C LYS A 247 -11.28 6.58 -1.22
N PRO A 248 -10.07 6.83 -1.77
CA PRO A 248 -8.84 6.78 -0.98
C PRO A 248 -8.75 7.88 0.08
N TRP A 249 -9.28 9.08 -0.20
CA TRP A 249 -9.32 10.15 0.80
C TRP A 249 -10.28 9.84 1.95
N LYS A 250 -11.47 9.31 1.63
CA LYS A 250 -12.45 8.90 2.64
C LYS A 250 -11.90 7.80 3.55
N GLU A 251 -11.24 6.81 2.96
CA GLU A 251 -10.54 5.76 3.68
C GLU A 251 -9.44 6.32 4.59
N PHE A 252 -8.64 7.28 4.11
CA PHE A 252 -7.64 7.95 4.93
C PHE A 252 -8.26 8.66 6.13
N ARG A 253 -9.36 9.40 5.96
CA ARG A 253 -9.99 10.15 7.06
C ARG A 253 -10.49 9.20 8.15
N LEU A 254 -11.13 8.10 7.77
CA LEU A 254 -11.55 7.06 8.71
C LEU A 254 -10.35 6.41 9.42
N TRP A 255 -9.32 6.04 8.67
CA TRP A 255 -8.09 5.46 9.23
C TRP A 255 -7.40 6.43 10.20
N TYR A 256 -7.33 7.71 9.85
CA TYR A 256 -6.74 8.76 10.68
C TYR A 256 -7.51 8.91 12.00
N ASP A 257 -8.84 9.03 11.95
CA ASP A 257 -9.66 9.23 13.14
C ASP A 257 -9.54 8.01 14.09
N GLU A 258 -9.56 6.79 13.54
CA GLU A 258 -9.36 5.56 14.31
C GLU A 258 -7.98 5.53 14.99
N HIS A 259 -6.91 5.77 14.23
CA HIS A 259 -5.55 5.74 14.75
C HIS A 259 -5.30 6.83 15.78
N LYS A 260 -5.80 8.03 15.51
CA LYS A 260 -5.69 9.18 16.40
C LYS A 260 -6.42 8.94 17.73
N SER A 261 -7.59 8.30 17.70
CA SER A 261 -8.35 7.95 18.91
C SER A 261 -7.64 6.92 19.80
N LYS A 262 -6.77 6.09 19.21
CA LYS A 262 -5.93 5.10 19.90
C LYS A 262 -4.58 5.67 20.36
N ASP A 263 -4.42 7.00 20.33
CA ASP A 263 -3.17 7.74 20.60
C ASP A 263 -1.96 7.26 19.78
N LYS A 264 -2.19 6.65 18.61
CA LYS A 264 -1.10 6.27 17.71
C LYS A 264 -0.42 7.51 17.14
N LYS A 265 0.79 7.33 16.65
CA LYS A 265 1.59 8.38 15.97
C LYS A 265 1.98 7.85 14.58
N PRO A 266 2.14 8.74 13.58
CA PRO A 266 2.39 8.34 12.21
C PRO A 266 3.88 8.03 11.95
N PHE A 267 4.53 7.33 12.88
CA PHE A 267 5.93 6.98 12.73
C PHE A 267 6.12 5.84 11.74
N LEU A 268 7.06 6.02 10.83
CA LEU A 268 7.49 5.04 9.85
C LEU A 268 9.02 5.05 9.84
N ASP A 269 9.63 4.01 10.40
CA ASP A 269 11.08 3.95 10.55
C ASP A 269 11.77 4.01 9.18
N GLY A 270 12.97 4.59 9.15
CA GLY A 270 13.66 4.84 7.88
C GLY A 270 13.15 6.04 7.08
N MET A 271 12.10 6.73 7.50
CA MET A 271 11.59 7.93 6.81
C MET A 271 12.06 9.25 7.44
N VAL A 272 12.27 10.29 6.61
CA VAL A 272 12.59 11.66 7.08
C VAL A 272 11.41 12.34 7.79
N THR A 273 10.18 11.90 7.49
CA THR A 273 8.93 12.44 8.03
C THR A 273 8.82 12.26 9.54
N ASN A 274 9.48 11.24 10.13
CA ASN A 274 9.58 11.08 11.57
C ASN A 274 10.22 12.31 12.23
N GLY A 275 11.26 12.88 11.62
CA GLY A 275 11.91 14.10 12.11
C GLY A 275 10.99 15.32 12.01
N TRP A 276 10.19 15.40 10.95
CA TRP A 276 9.22 16.48 10.77
C TRP A 276 8.13 16.43 11.83
N TYR A 277 7.55 15.25 12.07
CA TYR A 277 6.50 15.07 13.08
C TYR A 277 7.03 15.28 14.50
N LYS A 278 8.26 14.84 14.82
CA LYS A 278 8.89 15.16 16.12
C LYS A 278 9.03 16.65 16.38
N ARG A 279 9.27 17.45 15.33
CA ARG A 279 9.46 18.91 15.43
C ARG A 279 8.14 19.68 15.42
N LEU A 280 7.21 19.29 14.55
CA LEU A 280 5.99 20.05 14.26
C LEU A 280 4.73 19.43 14.89
N GLY A 281 4.78 18.17 15.31
CA GLY A 281 3.66 17.45 15.91
C GLY A 281 2.40 17.51 15.05
N GLU A 282 1.27 17.77 15.70
CA GLU A 282 -0.07 17.92 15.10
C GLU A 282 -0.27 19.26 14.39
N ARG A 283 0.80 19.92 13.95
CA ARG A 283 0.70 21.06 13.03
C ARG A 283 0.73 20.61 11.57
N ILE A 284 1.12 19.37 11.29
CA ILE A 284 1.25 18.82 9.94
C ILE A 284 0.50 17.49 9.79
N TRP A 285 -0.25 17.37 8.69
CA TRP A 285 -1.00 16.16 8.36
C TRP A 285 -0.19 15.17 7.51
N THR A 286 0.84 15.65 6.80
CA THR A 286 1.57 14.87 5.78
C THR A 286 2.16 13.56 6.30
N PRO A 287 2.78 13.47 7.50
CA PRO A 287 3.28 12.20 8.02
C PRO A 287 2.18 11.15 8.19
N TRP A 288 0.98 11.55 8.64
CA TRP A 288 -0.18 10.67 8.78
C TRP A 288 -0.59 10.08 7.44
N PHE A 289 -0.70 10.92 6.42
CA PHE A 289 -1.06 10.47 5.09
C PHE A 289 0.02 9.56 4.48
N ILE A 290 1.30 9.87 4.64
CA ILE A 290 2.41 9.02 4.18
C ILE A 290 2.37 7.63 4.82
N LYS A 291 2.09 7.55 6.13
CA LYS A 291 1.93 6.27 6.84
C LYS A 291 0.74 5.47 6.31
N PHE A 292 -0.39 6.12 6.05
CA PHE A 292 -1.56 5.49 5.43
C PHE A 292 -1.27 4.96 4.02
N ILE A 293 -0.62 5.76 3.17
CA ILE A 293 -0.25 5.34 1.81
C ILE A 293 0.69 4.14 1.84
N HIS A 294 1.62 4.08 2.81
CA HIS A 294 2.48 2.92 3.03
C HIS A 294 1.65 1.66 3.38
N SER A 295 0.69 1.78 4.30
CA SER A 295 -0.13 0.65 4.74
C SER A 295 -1.04 0.13 3.63
N ARG A 296 -1.58 1.00 2.76
CA ARG A 296 -2.47 0.61 1.65
C ARG A 296 -1.76 0.28 0.33
N GLY A 297 -0.48 0.63 0.19
CA GLY A 297 0.29 0.42 -1.04
C GLY A 297 -0.22 1.29 -2.19
N TYR A 298 -0.61 2.52 -1.87
CA TYR A 298 -1.17 3.48 -2.82
C TYR A 298 -0.10 4.31 -3.54
N PHE A 299 -0.45 4.86 -4.71
CA PHE A 299 0.41 5.66 -5.57
C PHE A 299 -0.30 6.91 -6.08
N ASN A 300 0.47 7.98 -6.24
CA ASN A 300 0.05 9.26 -6.78
C ASN A 300 0.57 9.41 -8.20
N ILE A 301 -0.19 10.04 -9.07
CA ILE A 301 0.33 10.45 -10.38
C ILE A 301 1.18 11.70 -10.21
N TYR A 302 2.36 11.73 -10.81
CA TYR A 302 3.25 12.88 -10.86
C TYR A 302 3.55 13.28 -12.28
N THR A 303 3.92 14.54 -12.42
CA THR A 303 4.47 15.09 -13.65
C THR A 303 5.97 15.32 -13.53
N SER A 304 6.69 15.20 -14.63
CA SER A 304 8.11 15.54 -14.76
C SER A 304 8.31 16.26 -16.09
N PHE A 305 8.35 17.59 -16.05
CA PHE A 305 8.56 18.40 -17.24
C PHE A 305 10.03 18.84 -17.36
N GLN A 306 10.43 19.14 -18.59
CA GLN A 306 11.75 19.70 -18.87
C GLN A 306 12.00 20.98 -18.06
N ASN A 307 13.26 21.19 -17.70
CA ASN A 307 13.71 22.34 -16.90
C ASN A 307 12.98 22.45 -15.54
N GLU A 308 12.63 21.30 -14.95
CA GLU A 308 11.95 21.18 -13.66
C GLU A 308 10.61 21.94 -13.55
N ARG A 309 10.01 22.34 -14.68
CA ARG A 309 8.73 23.06 -14.68
C ARG A 309 7.62 22.23 -14.02
N ALA A 310 6.60 22.91 -13.54
CA ALA A 310 5.47 22.29 -12.86
C ALA A 310 4.13 22.90 -13.28
N LEU A 311 3.04 22.19 -13.03
CA LEU A 311 1.68 22.71 -13.21
C LEU A 311 1.19 23.48 -11.98
N SER A 312 1.90 23.36 -10.86
CA SER A 312 1.68 24.09 -9.61
C SER A 312 3.03 24.40 -8.98
N VAL A 313 3.21 25.65 -8.54
CA VAL A 313 4.41 26.11 -7.83
C VAL A 313 4.01 26.74 -6.50
N SER A 314 4.83 26.54 -5.47
CA SER A 314 4.69 27.25 -4.19
C SER A 314 5.65 28.43 -4.18
N HIS A 315 5.14 29.61 -3.83
CA HIS A 315 5.97 30.79 -3.59
C HIS A 315 6.71 30.74 -2.24
N ARG A 316 6.46 29.69 -1.44
CA ARG A 316 7.10 29.43 -0.15
C ARG A 316 7.03 30.66 0.73
N ASP A 317 5.86 31.28 0.74
CA ASP A 317 5.61 32.49 1.51
C ASP A 317 5.76 32.19 3.01
N ALA A 318 6.19 33.18 3.78
CA ALA A 318 6.37 33.00 5.22
C ALA A 318 5.11 32.45 5.90
N GLY A 319 5.26 31.50 6.81
CA GLY A 319 4.17 30.76 7.43
C GLY A 319 4.65 29.55 8.25
N VAL A 320 3.80 28.52 8.39
CA VAL A 320 4.06 27.35 9.25
C VAL A 320 5.37 26.62 8.90
N ASN A 321 5.69 26.51 7.60
CA ASN A 321 6.82 25.75 7.09
C ASN A 321 8.05 26.62 6.75
N TYR A 322 7.88 27.92 6.54
CA TYR A 322 8.93 28.84 6.09
C TYR A 322 8.97 30.08 6.98
N GLY A 323 10.13 30.39 7.57
CA GLY A 323 10.29 31.59 8.38
C GLY A 323 10.37 32.89 7.58
N LYS A 324 10.63 32.82 6.26
CA LYS A 324 10.71 33.95 5.33
C LYS A 324 10.27 33.50 3.93
N THR A 325 9.69 34.42 3.15
CA THR A 325 9.35 34.18 1.74
C THR A 325 10.61 33.90 0.93
N ALA A 326 10.60 32.81 0.17
CA ALA A 326 11.73 32.37 -0.67
C ALA A 326 11.47 32.47 -2.19
N GLY A 327 10.26 32.89 -2.58
CA GLY A 327 9.83 32.92 -3.99
C GLY A 327 9.52 31.53 -4.54
N PRO A 328 9.13 31.46 -5.82
CA PRO A 328 8.63 30.23 -6.43
C PRO A 328 9.66 29.10 -6.39
N ASP A 329 9.22 27.88 -6.09
CA ASP A 329 10.08 26.70 -6.01
C ASP A 329 10.51 26.16 -7.39
N SER A 330 9.79 26.57 -8.45
CA SER A 330 10.07 26.26 -9.85
C SER A 330 9.38 27.26 -10.79
N GLN A 331 9.45 27.01 -12.10
CA GLN A 331 8.73 27.75 -13.14
C GLN A 331 7.42 27.04 -13.51
N LEU A 332 6.37 27.82 -13.74
CA LEU A 332 5.12 27.29 -14.27
C LEU A 332 5.25 26.85 -15.73
N LEU A 333 4.67 25.71 -16.04
CA LEU A 333 4.47 25.27 -17.42
C LEU A 333 3.46 26.21 -18.09
N ASN A 334 3.75 26.63 -19.32
CA ASN A 334 2.89 27.55 -20.08
C ASN A 334 2.46 26.94 -21.42
N ARG A 335 1.39 27.47 -22.03
CA ARG A 335 0.87 26.98 -23.32
C ARG A 335 1.92 26.96 -24.43
N SER A 336 2.75 27.99 -24.52
CA SER A 336 3.77 28.11 -25.57
C SER A 336 4.85 27.02 -25.54
N THR A 337 4.94 26.25 -24.46
CA THR A 337 6.01 25.27 -24.26
C THR A 337 5.57 23.83 -24.37
N VAL A 338 4.30 23.59 -24.71
CA VAL A 338 3.73 22.24 -24.78
C VAL A 338 3.10 21.99 -26.14
N GLY A 339 3.39 20.82 -26.72
CA GLY A 339 2.83 20.41 -28.00
C GLY A 339 1.35 20.02 -27.89
N SER A 340 0.72 19.78 -29.04
CA SER A 340 -0.68 19.36 -29.15
C SER A 340 -1.02 18.07 -28.36
N ASP A 341 -0.01 17.26 -28.06
CA ASP A 341 -0.16 15.96 -27.41
C ASP A 341 -0.02 16.01 -25.88
N PHE A 342 0.08 17.19 -25.26
CA PHE A 342 0.23 17.33 -23.80
C PHE A 342 -0.81 16.56 -22.97
N LEU A 343 -2.06 16.50 -23.46
CA LEU A 343 -3.16 15.81 -22.78
C LEU A 343 -3.27 14.32 -23.14
N LYS A 344 -2.44 13.80 -24.06
CA LYS A 344 -2.44 12.39 -24.44
C LYS A 344 -1.63 11.58 -23.43
N LEU A 345 -2.34 11.08 -22.42
CA LEU A 345 -1.79 10.23 -21.38
C LEU A 345 -1.55 8.81 -21.90
N GLN A 346 -0.42 8.21 -21.52
CA GLN A 346 -0.12 6.80 -21.83
C GLN A 346 -0.93 5.87 -20.92
N PRO A 347 -1.23 4.63 -21.33
CA PRO A 347 -1.83 3.63 -20.45
C PRO A 347 -1.04 3.44 -19.15
N LEU A 348 -1.72 3.15 -18.03
CA LEU A 348 -1.05 2.96 -16.73
C LEU A 348 0.00 1.85 -16.76
N SER A 349 -0.22 0.82 -17.59
CA SER A 349 0.71 -0.31 -17.79
C SER A 349 2.05 0.11 -18.40
N ASN A 350 2.10 1.27 -19.07
CA ASN A 350 3.31 1.80 -19.70
C ASN A 350 4.03 2.82 -18.80
N LEU A 351 3.40 3.28 -17.73
CA LEU A 351 3.99 4.25 -16.81
C LEU A 351 4.93 3.55 -15.82
N LYS A 352 5.94 4.29 -15.35
CA LYS A 352 6.83 3.87 -14.27
C LYS A 352 6.20 4.15 -12.92
N TRP A 353 6.35 3.22 -11.98
CA TRP A 353 5.83 3.33 -10.60
C TRP A 353 7.00 3.26 -9.62
N TYR A 354 7.02 4.15 -8.64
CA TYR A 354 8.12 4.25 -7.68
C TYR A 354 7.63 4.20 -6.23
N ASP A 355 8.33 3.41 -5.41
CA ASP A 355 8.15 3.35 -3.95
C ASP A 355 8.81 4.54 -3.23
N TYR A 356 8.68 4.64 -1.90
CA TYR A 356 9.32 5.71 -1.10
C TYR A 356 10.85 5.79 -1.15
N CYS A 357 11.52 4.74 -1.62
CA CYS A 357 12.96 4.71 -1.88
C CYS A 357 13.32 5.10 -3.31
N PHE A 358 12.30 5.45 -4.11
CA PHE A 358 12.39 5.69 -5.54
C PHE A 358 12.91 4.46 -6.31
N GLY A 359 12.59 3.26 -5.81
CA GLY A 359 12.78 1.99 -6.49
C GLY A 359 11.60 1.70 -7.41
N GLU A 360 11.85 1.18 -8.61
CA GLU A 360 10.79 0.81 -9.54
C GLU A 360 9.97 -0.38 -9.00
N VAL A 361 8.64 -0.20 -9.03
CA VAL A 361 7.61 -1.19 -8.73
C VAL A 361 6.90 -1.56 -10.03
N VAL A 362 6.67 -2.84 -10.25
CA VAL A 362 5.96 -3.33 -11.45
C VAL A 362 4.66 -4.01 -10.98
N PRO A 363 3.53 -3.28 -10.89
CA PRO A 363 2.28 -3.83 -10.39
C PRO A 363 1.64 -4.83 -11.36
N GLY A 364 0.71 -5.65 -10.87
CA GLY A 364 -0.13 -6.51 -11.70
C GLY A 364 0.54 -7.78 -12.23
N ARG A 365 1.64 -8.23 -11.61
CA ARG A 365 2.42 -9.40 -12.02
C ARG A 365 1.71 -10.71 -11.65
N VAL A 366 0.71 -11.08 -12.43
CA VAL A 366 -0.07 -12.32 -12.27
C VAL A 366 0.30 -13.33 -13.34
N VAL A 367 0.70 -14.52 -12.93
CA VAL A 367 1.01 -15.67 -13.78
C VAL A 367 -0.18 -16.62 -13.81
N ARG A 368 -0.68 -16.93 -15.01
CA ARG A 368 -1.82 -17.83 -15.26
C ARG A 368 -1.47 -19.00 -16.16
N SER A 369 -0.22 -19.11 -16.61
CA SER A 369 0.23 -20.16 -17.53
C SER A 369 1.72 -20.42 -17.37
N VAL A 370 2.21 -21.55 -17.90
CA VAL A 370 3.65 -21.88 -17.89
C VAL A 370 4.46 -20.93 -18.76
N ASP A 371 3.88 -20.40 -19.83
CA ASP A 371 4.55 -19.42 -20.70
C ASP A 371 4.74 -18.09 -19.96
N GLU A 372 3.68 -17.60 -19.30
CA GLU A 372 3.77 -16.42 -18.42
C GLU A 372 4.77 -16.64 -17.27
N LEU A 373 4.80 -17.83 -16.69
CA LEU A 373 5.79 -18.20 -15.68
C LEU A 373 7.22 -18.09 -16.24
N GLY A 374 7.44 -18.58 -17.46
CA GLY A 374 8.72 -18.49 -18.17
C GLY A 374 9.20 -17.04 -18.40
N VAL A 375 8.27 -16.10 -18.59
CA VAL A 375 8.57 -14.66 -18.72
C VAL A 375 8.90 -14.03 -17.37
N ILE A 376 8.22 -14.44 -16.30
CA ILE A 376 8.40 -13.83 -14.97
C ILE A 376 9.65 -14.36 -14.25
N LEU A 377 9.98 -15.65 -14.35
CA LEU A 377 11.10 -16.25 -13.60
C LEU A 377 12.46 -15.52 -13.79
N PRO A 378 12.86 -15.09 -15.00
CA PRO A 378 14.09 -14.31 -15.20
C PRO A 378 14.13 -12.99 -14.42
N SER A 379 12.96 -12.38 -14.15
CA SER A 379 12.85 -11.09 -13.44
C SER A 379 12.85 -11.22 -11.91
N VAL A 380 12.73 -12.43 -11.37
CA VAL A 380 12.81 -12.69 -9.92
C VAL A 380 14.13 -13.36 -9.53
N GLN A 381 14.73 -14.19 -10.38
CA GLN A 381 15.95 -14.89 -9.97
C GLN A 381 17.12 -13.93 -9.68
N ARG A 382 17.88 -14.23 -8.62
CA ARG A 382 19.23 -13.67 -8.36
C ARG A 382 20.13 -14.82 -7.96
N GLU A 383 21.34 -14.87 -8.50
CA GLU A 383 22.27 -16.00 -8.33
C GLU A 383 21.64 -17.35 -8.72
N LYS A 384 20.74 -17.35 -9.71
CA LYS A 384 20.01 -18.55 -10.17
C LYS A 384 19.19 -19.23 -9.06
N VAL A 385 18.69 -18.47 -8.08
CA VAL A 385 17.80 -18.97 -7.02
C VAL A 385 16.45 -18.26 -7.09
N VAL A 386 15.37 -19.04 -7.02
CA VAL A 386 13.98 -18.58 -6.88
C VAL A 386 13.39 -19.15 -5.60
N VAL A 387 12.80 -18.29 -4.77
CA VAL A 387 12.06 -18.60 -3.55
C VAL A 387 10.58 -18.70 -3.92
N LEU A 388 10.04 -19.91 -3.88
CA LEU A 388 8.62 -20.17 -4.09
C LEU A 388 7.93 -20.19 -2.73
N VAL A 389 6.96 -19.32 -2.52
CA VAL A 389 6.19 -19.26 -1.27
C VAL A 389 4.75 -19.65 -1.53
N SER A 390 4.28 -20.66 -0.82
CA SER A 390 2.88 -21.09 -0.87
C SER A 390 1.98 -20.16 -0.05
N LEU A 391 0.87 -19.72 -0.65
CA LEU A 391 -0.19 -18.95 -0.01
C LEU A 391 -1.37 -19.84 0.45
N PHE A 392 -1.30 -21.16 0.20
CA PHE A 392 -2.33 -22.09 0.65
C PHE A 392 -2.35 -22.13 2.19
N ALA A 393 -3.54 -21.90 2.78
CA ALA A 393 -3.75 -21.73 4.22
C ALA A 393 -2.82 -20.70 4.89
N ALA A 394 -2.30 -19.73 4.13
CA ALA A 394 -1.43 -18.71 4.68
C ALA A 394 -2.24 -17.62 5.38
N GLU A 395 -1.90 -17.33 6.63
CA GLU A 395 -2.45 -16.16 7.31
C GLU A 395 -1.78 -14.87 6.83
N LYS A 396 -2.60 -13.87 6.52
CA LYS A 396 -2.19 -12.57 5.96
C LYS A 396 -1.04 -11.93 6.74
N MET A 397 -1.09 -12.00 8.07
CA MET A 397 -0.08 -11.37 8.94
C MET A 397 1.31 -11.98 8.79
N PHE A 398 1.43 -13.30 8.61
CA PHE A 398 2.75 -13.94 8.44
C PHE A 398 3.34 -13.66 7.06
N VAL A 399 2.52 -13.64 6.02
CA VAL A 399 2.97 -13.27 4.66
C VAL A 399 3.40 -11.81 4.62
N ARG A 400 2.67 -10.90 5.28
CA ARG A 400 3.05 -9.50 5.44
C ARG A 400 4.37 -9.35 6.19
N ASN A 401 4.54 -10.08 7.29
CA ASN A 401 5.79 -10.07 8.03
C ASN A 401 6.95 -10.59 7.18
N LEU A 402 6.74 -11.66 6.41
CA LEU A 402 7.72 -12.19 5.46
C LEU A 402 8.16 -11.16 4.41
N LEU A 403 7.22 -10.39 3.85
CA LEU A 403 7.56 -9.30 2.93
C LEU A 403 8.48 -8.25 3.56
N CYS A 404 8.23 -7.87 4.81
CA CYS A 404 9.10 -6.92 5.51
C CYS A 404 10.50 -7.50 5.75
N HIS A 405 10.62 -8.82 5.95
CA HIS A 405 11.93 -9.48 5.98
C HIS A 405 12.59 -9.49 4.60
N PHE A 406 11.84 -9.73 3.53
CA PHE A 406 12.37 -9.66 2.17
C PHE A 406 12.90 -8.26 1.83
N GLU A 407 12.15 -7.22 2.20
CA GLU A 407 12.62 -5.83 2.11
C GLU A 407 13.86 -5.62 2.96
N LYS A 408 13.90 -6.10 4.22
CA LYS A 408 15.06 -5.93 5.11
C LYS A 408 16.35 -6.55 4.55
N ILE A 409 16.27 -7.70 3.89
CA ILE A 409 17.44 -8.43 3.36
C ILE A 409 17.72 -8.17 1.87
N ASP A 410 17.05 -7.17 1.27
CA ASP A 410 17.19 -6.80 -0.16
C ASP A 410 17.00 -7.99 -1.12
N THR A 411 15.98 -8.82 -0.88
CA THR A 411 15.66 -9.92 -1.80
C THR A 411 14.39 -9.63 -2.58
N ARG A 412 14.50 -9.81 -3.90
CA ARG A 412 13.36 -9.86 -4.83
C ARG A 412 13.20 -11.25 -5.44
N ASN A 413 13.91 -12.23 -4.87
CA ASN A 413 14.01 -13.60 -5.36
C ASN A 413 12.77 -14.43 -5.13
N HIS A 414 11.58 -13.84 -5.09
CA HIS A 414 10.40 -14.56 -4.64
C HIS A 414 9.27 -14.52 -5.66
N ILE A 415 8.48 -15.58 -5.63
CA ILE A 415 7.22 -15.70 -6.33
C ILE A 415 6.25 -16.45 -5.42
N PHE A 416 5.01 -15.99 -5.40
CA PHE A 416 3.95 -16.60 -4.59
C PHE A 416 3.06 -17.48 -5.45
N ILE A 417 2.47 -18.52 -4.86
CA ILE A 417 1.45 -19.35 -5.52
C ILE A 417 0.31 -19.64 -4.57
N GLY A 418 -0.92 -19.54 -5.07
CA GLY A 418 -2.11 -19.84 -4.28
C GLY A 418 -3.40 -19.54 -5.01
N PRO A 419 -4.54 -19.75 -4.34
CA PRO A 419 -5.84 -19.42 -4.89
C PRO A 419 -6.04 -17.89 -4.95
N SER A 420 -6.88 -17.45 -5.87
CA SER A 420 -7.35 -16.07 -5.95
C SER A 420 -7.96 -15.63 -4.59
N SER A 421 -7.41 -14.58 -3.98
CA SER A 421 -7.81 -14.06 -2.67
C SER A 421 -7.45 -12.57 -2.53
N GLU A 422 -7.96 -11.89 -1.50
CA GLU A 422 -7.63 -10.47 -1.25
C GLU A 422 -6.11 -10.28 -1.08
N LEU A 423 -5.45 -11.16 -0.31
CA LEU A 423 -4.00 -11.14 -0.14
C LEU A 423 -3.28 -11.31 -1.49
N PHE A 424 -3.71 -12.26 -2.32
CA PHE A 424 -3.15 -12.51 -3.64
C PHE A 424 -3.18 -11.25 -4.52
N TYR A 425 -4.33 -10.58 -4.61
CA TYR A 425 -4.47 -9.38 -5.44
C TYR A 425 -3.71 -8.19 -4.86
N ASP A 426 -3.65 -8.06 -3.55
CA ASP A 426 -2.84 -7.02 -2.91
C ASP A 426 -1.34 -7.22 -3.16
N LEU A 427 -0.81 -8.44 -3.05
CA LEU A 427 0.58 -8.77 -3.39
C LEU A 427 0.92 -8.36 -4.82
N SER A 428 0.06 -8.73 -5.77
CA SER A 428 0.20 -8.37 -7.18
C SER A 428 0.19 -6.86 -7.41
N ARG A 429 -0.74 -6.14 -6.76
CA ARG A 429 -0.82 -4.66 -6.82
C ARG A 429 0.45 -3.98 -6.30
N ARG A 430 1.12 -4.57 -5.32
CA ARG A 430 2.40 -4.09 -4.76
C ARG A 430 3.62 -4.53 -5.58
N GLY A 431 3.40 -5.25 -6.68
CA GLY A 431 4.43 -5.68 -7.63
C GLY A 431 5.15 -6.97 -7.28
N HIS A 432 4.65 -7.72 -6.29
CA HIS A 432 5.12 -9.07 -6.05
C HIS A 432 4.47 -10.03 -7.06
N PRO A 433 5.25 -10.91 -7.71
CA PRO A 433 4.70 -11.83 -8.67
C PRO A 433 3.94 -12.95 -7.96
N VAL A 434 2.74 -13.24 -8.47
CA VAL A 434 1.83 -14.24 -7.93
C VAL A 434 1.38 -15.19 -9.04
N ILE A 435 1.25 -16.47 -8.74
CA ILE A 435 0.74 -17.51 -9.63
C ILE A 435 -0.68 -17.85 -9.19
N ASP A 436 -1.65 -17.58 -10.05
CA ASP A 436 -3.03 -18.01 -9.85
C ASP A 436 -3.07 -19.53 -10.05
N ALA A 437 -3.12 -20.29 -8.94
CA ALA A 437 -2.96 -21.73 -8.98
C ALA A 437 -4.06 -22.42 -9.80
N ASP A 438 -5.30 -21.93 -9.73
CA ASP A 438 -6.44 -22.53 -10.41
C ASP A 438 -6.30 -22.35 -11.93
N MET A 439 -6.09 -21.11 -12.39
CA MET A 439 -5.91 -20.82 -13.81
C MET A 439 -4.63 -21.46 -14.39
N PHE A 440 -3.56 -21.49 -13.59
CA PHE A 440 -2.29 -22.08 -13.98
C PHE A 440 -2.42 -23.58 -14.23
N LEU A 441 -3.14 -24.30 -13.36
CA LEU A 441 -3.34 -25.74 -13.47
C LEU A 441 -4.36 -26.14 -14.52
N ASP A 442 -5.44 -25.37 -14.69
CA ASP A 442 -6.45 -25.62 -15.74
C ASP A 442 -5.83 -25.68 -17.15
N LYS A 443 -4.82 -24.83 -17.41
CA LYS A 443 -4.10 -24.83 -18.69
C LYS A 443 -3.09 -25.97 -18.83
N LEU A 444 -2.67 -26.59 -17.72
CA LEU A 444 -1.66 -27.64 -17.68
C LEU A 444 -2.26 -29.05 -17.71
N VAL A 445 -3.29 -29.29 -16.91
CA VAL A 445 -3.87 -30.61 -16.69
C VAL A 445 -5.27 -30.65 -17.28
N LYS A 446 -5.38 -31.10 -18.53
CA LYS A 446 -6.67 -31.29 -19.20
C LYS A 446 -7.47 -32.39 -18.47
N GLY A 447 -8.63 -32.06 -17.90
CA GLY A 447 -9.60 -33.08 -17.47
C GLY A 447 -10.33 -32.86 -16.14
N LYS A 448 -9.98 -31.83 -15.34
CA LYS A 448 -10.77 -31.41 -14.16
C LYS A 448 -10.71 -29.89 -14.01
N THR A 449 -11.85 -29.27 -13.75
CA THR A 449 -12.01 -27.81 -13.55
C THR A 449 -11.78 -27.37 -12.10
N SER A 450 -11.54 -28.30 -11.16
CA SER A 450 -11.27 -27.95 -9.76
C SER A 450 -10.56 -29.09 -9.04
N TYR A 451 -9.45 -28.75 -8.40
CA TYR A 451 -8.70 -29.59 -7.48
C TYR A 451 -8.91 -29.11 -6.04
N SER A 452 -8.74 -29.99 -5.05
CA SER A 452 -8.65 -29.54 -3.66
C SER A 452 -7.38 -28.70 -3.48
N ASN A 453 -7.38 -27.78 -2.51
CA ASN A 453 -6.23 -26.92 -2.24
C ASN A 453 -4.91 -27.69 -2.06
N SER A 454 -4.92 -28.83 -1.36
CA SER A 454 -3.73 -29.67 -1.20
C SER A 454 -3.20 -30.22 -2.52
N VAL A 455 -4.09 -30.60 -3.44
CA VAL A 455 -3.71 -31.07 -4.77
C VAL A 455 -3.24 -29.91 -5.65
N SER A 456 -3.95 -28.77 -5.64
CA SER A 456 -3.54 -27.57 -6.37
C SER A 456 -2.16 -27.10 -5.93
N GLU A 457 -1.88 -27.09 -4.63
CA GLU A 457 -0.59 -26.73 -4.08
C GLU A 457 0.52 -27.70 -4.53
N ALA A 458 0.30 -29.00 -4.39
CA ALA A 458 1.31 -30.01 -4.75
C ALA A 458 1.63 -29.96 -6.26
N LEU A 459 0.60 -29.89 -7.11
CA LEU A 459 0.78 -29.80 -8.55
C LEU A 459 1.43 -28.47 -8.95
N GLY A 460 0.90 -27.35 -8.45
CA GLY A 460 1.39 -26.01 -8.75
C GLY A 460 2.87 -25.87 -8.40
N ASN A 461 3.25 -26.24 -7.17
CA ASN A 461 4.65 -26.24 -6.74
C ASN A 461 5.52 -27.15 -7.62
N ALA A 462 5.04 -28.35 -7.97
CA ALA A 462 5.80 -29.28 -8.79
C ALA A 462 6.11 -28.75 -10.20
N TYR A 463 5.13 -28.10 -10.83
CA TYR A 463 5.30 -27.49 -12.15
C TYR A 463 6.17 -26.23 -12.11
N VAL A 464 6.10 -25.44 -11.04
CA VAL A 464 7.01 -24.29 -10.86
C VAL A 464 8.45 -24.77 -10.69
N VAL A 465 8.71 -25.76 -9.83
CA VAL A 465 10.06 -26.35 -9.67
C VAL A 465 10.57 -26.90 -11.01
N LYS A 466 9.72 -27.62 -11.76
CA LYS A 466 10.07 -28.10 -13.11
C LYS A 466 10.51 -26.93 -14.01
N LYS A 467 9.73 -25.86 -14.07
CA LYS A 467 10.02 -24.71 -14.94
C LYS A 467 11.29 -23.97 -14.52
N CYS A 468 11.53 -23.81 -13.22
CA CYS A 468 12.79 -23.28 -12.70
C CYS A 468 13.98 -24.14 -13.13
N LEU A 469 13.89 -25.48 -13.00
CA LEU A 469 14.96 -26.39 -13.40
C LEU A 469 15.23 -26.33 -14.91
N GLU A 470 14.20 -26.23 -15.75
CA GLU A 470 14.34 -26.02 -17.21
C GLU A 470 15.13 -24.75 -17.56
N LEU A 471 14.97 -23.68 -16.76
CA LEU A 471 15.68 -22.41 -16.93
C LEU A 471 17.04 -22.36 -16.21
N GLY A 472 17.45 -23.45 -15.56
CA GLY A 472 18.72 -23.50 -14.82
C GLY A 472 18.70 -22.84 -13.44
N TYR A 473 17.51 -22.67 -12.84
CA TYR A 473 17.33 -22.06 -11.53
C TYR A 473 17.08 -23.09 -10.44
N SER A 474 17.76 -22.94 -9.30
CA SER A 474 17.48 -23.68 -8.08
C SER A 474 16.23 -23.08 -7.41
N THR A 475 15.40 -23.92 -6.80
CA THR A 475 14.15 -23.49 -6.17
C THR A 475 14.19 -23.74 -4.68
N TRP A 476 13.86 -22.73 -3.88
CA TRP A 476 13.63 -22.81 -2.44
C TRP A 476 12.14 -22.70 -2.20
N VAL A 477 11.49 -23.81 -1.92
CA VAL A 477 10.06 -23.87 -1.60
C VAL A 477 9.90 -23.70 -0.10
N PHE A 478 9.18 -22.66 0.29
CA PHE A 478 8.79 -22.38 1.67
C PHE A 478 7.28 -22.54 1.84
N SER A 479 6.89 -23.24 2.90
CA SER A 479 5.51 -23.19 3.38
C SER A 479 5.20 -21.81 3.97
N SER A 480 3.91 -21.53 4.18
CA SER A 480 3.44 -20.30 4.83
C SER A 480 3.91 -20.13 6.28
N ASN A 481 4.48 -21.18 6.88
CA ASN A 481 4.96 -21.21 8.27
C ASN A 481 6.49 -21.10 8.38
N ALA A 482 7.16 -20.65 7.32
CA ALA A 482 8.59 -20.43 7.28
C ALA A 482 8.91 -18.96 6.96
N LEU A 483 9.84 -18.40 7.71
CA LEU A 483 10.26 -17.01 7.64
C LEU A 483 11.76 -16.92 7.35
N LEU A 484 12.12 -16.46 6.17
CA LEU A 484 13.51 -16.21 5.79
C LEU A 484 14.01 -14.94 6.48
N VAL A 485 14.94 -15.08 7.43
CA VAL A 485 15.51 -13.99 8.22
C VAL A 485 16.85 -13.52 7.65
N ASP A 486 17.65 -14.43 7.09
CA ASP A 486 18.94 -14.10 6.49
C ASP A 486 19.23 -15.02 5.29
N ARG A 487 19.53 -14.42 4.14
CA ARG A 487 19.84 -15.13 2.90
C ARG A 487 21.28 -15.67 2.86
N GLY A 488 22.25 -14.94 3.42
CA GLY A 488 23.67 -15.25 3.30
C GLY A 488 24.03 -16.62 3.87
N PRO A 489 23.78 -16.86 5.18
CA PRO A 489 24.03 -18.16 5.81
C PRO A 489 23.26 -19.31 5.16
N LEU A 490 22.08 -19.05 4.57
CA LEU A 490 21.33 -20.08 3.86
C LEU A 490 22.06 -20.52 2.59
N LEU A 491 22.50 -19.56 1.77
CA LEU A 491 23.27 -19.86 0.57
C LEU A 491 24.53 -20.65 0.91
N ASP A 492 25.29 -20.22 1.90
CA ASP A 492 26.55 -20.87 2.29
C ASP A 492 26.34 -22.32 2.72
N ARG A 493 25.28 -22.62 3.48
CA ARG A 493 24.96 -23.98 3.93
C ARG A 493 24.46 -24.87 2.79
N VAL A 494 23.83 -24.30 1.78
CA VAL A 494 23.27 -25.01 0.62
C VAL A 494 24.32 -25.20 -0.50
N ARG A 495 25.58 -24.81 -0.30
CA ARG A 495 26.68 -25.02 -1.26
C ARG A 495 27.11 -26.48 -1.47
N SER A 496 26.67 -27.44 -0.64
CA SER A 496 27.09 -28.85 -0.70
C SER A 496 26.75 -29.59 -2.02
N GLU A 497 27.33 -30.79 -2.21
CA GLU A 497 27.11 -31.71 -3.35
C GLU A 497 25.70 -32.33 -3.45
N HIS A 498 24.79 -32.05 -2.51
CA HIS A 498 23.45 -32.65 -2.50
C HIS A 498 22.49 -31.89 -3.43
N ASP A 499 21.71 -32.61 -4.22
CA ASP A 499 20.69 -32.02 -5.10
C ASP A 499 19.40 -31.61 -4.34
N PHE A 500 19.11 -32.27 -3.22
CA PHE A 500 17.88 -32.09 -2.44
C PHE A 500 18.17 -31.83 -0.95
N TYR A 501 17.53 -30.80 -0.41
CA TYR A 501 17.48 -30.53 1.02
C TYR A 501 16.04 -30.45 1.46
N ILE A 502 15.70 -31.19 2.52
CA ILE A 502 14.32 -31.28 2.97
C ILE A 502 14.28 -31.09 4.48
N GLY A 503 13.38 -30.22 4.91
CA GLY A 503 13.02 -30.03 6.30
C GLY A 503 11.51 -30.12 6.45
N GLU A 504 11.02 -31.31 6.79
CA GLU A 504 9.58 -31.56 6.94
C GLU A 504 9.01 -30.72 8.07
N SER A 505 9.67 -30.72 9.23
CA SER A 505 9.19 -29.95 10.40
C SER A 505 9.32 -28.44 10.20
N SER A 506 10.24 -28.01 9.34
CA SER A 506 10.50 -26.61 9.02
C SER A 506 9.73 -26.10 7.80
N GLY A 507 9.07 -26.99 7.05
CA GLY A 507 8.33 -26.62 5.84
C GLY A 507 9.23 -26.07 4.72
N ILE A 508 10.44 -26.62 4.59
CA ILE A 508 11.46 -26.17 3.62
C ILE A 508 11.81 -27.31 2.67
N LEU A 509 11.76 -27.03 1.37
CA LEU A 509 12.31 -27.90 0.32
C LEU A 509 13.24 -27.07 -0.56
N ILE A 510 14.48 -27.52 -0.73
CA ILE A 510 15.44 -26.92 -1.64
C ILE A 510 15.80 -27.94 -2.71
N VAL A 511 15.61 -27.53 -3.97
CA VAL A 511 15.95 -28.31 -5.16
C VAL A 511 17.01 -27.56 -5.94
N LYS A 512 18.24 -28.09 -5.97
CA LYS A 512 19.34 -27.48 -6.73
C LYS A 512 19.22 -27.79 -8.21
N SER A 513 19.52 -26.79 -9.04
CA SER A 513 19.54 -26.97 -10.49
C SER A 513 20.79 -27.71 -10.93
N SER A 514 20.59 -28.84 -11.59
CA SER A 514 21.61 -29.61 -12.29
C SER A 514 20.94 -30.38 -13.44
N SER A 515 21.71 -30.82 -14.43
CA SER A 515 21.18 -31.66 -15.52
C SER A 515 20.60 -32.98 -15.00
N VAL A 516 21.11 -33.49 -13.87
CA VAL A 516 20.63 -34.70 -13.21
C VAL A 516 19.27 -34.43 -12.57
N THR A 517 19.17 -33.37 -11.77
CA THR A 517 17.93 -33.00 -11.09
C THR A 517 16.82 -32.64 -12.07
N GLN A 518 17.13 -31.94 -13.16
CA GLN A 518 16.17 -31.60 -14.20
C GLN A 518 15.55 -32.85 -14.86
N LYS A 519 16.40 -33.84 -15.22
CA LYS A 519 15.94 -35.11 -15.82
C LYS A 519 15.14 -35.94 -14.83
N LEU A 520 15.63 -36.08 -13.60
CA LEU A 520 14.93 -36.80 -12.53
C LEU A 520 13.56 -36.18 -12.25
N TRP A 521 13.50 -34.85 -12.12
CA TRP A 521 12.26 -34.14 -11.84
C TRP A 521 11.24 -34.32 -12.95
N SER A 522 11.65 -34.08 -14.20
CA SER A 522 10.76 -34.07 -15.36
C SER A 522 10.28 -35.47 -15.75
N ASN A 523 11.18 -36.45 -15.74
CA ASN A 523 10.90 -37.77 -16.28
C ASN A 523 10.31 -38.73 -15.23
N GLU A 524 10.67 -38.56 -13.97
CA GLU A 524 10.34 -39.54 -12.93
C GLU A 524 9.46 -38.97 -11.81
N LEU A 525 9.86 -37.84 -11.21
CA LEU A 525 9.17 -37.32 -10.04
C LEU A 525 7.83 -36.66 -10.38
N LEU A 526 7.75 -35.85 -11.43
CA LEU A 526 6.54 -35.09 -11.76
C LEU A 526 5.30 -35.98 -11.91
N ASN A 527 5.39 -37.05 -12.74
CA ASN A 527 4.28 -37.98 -12.93
C ASN A 527 3.92 -38.73 -11.63
N SER A 528 4.92 -39.04 -10.81
CA SER A 528 4.71 -39.68 -9.50
C SER A 528 4.01 -38.75 -8.52
N ILE A 529 4.40 -37.47 -8.47
CA ILE A 529 3.75 -36.42 -7.66
C ILE A 529 2.30 -36.26 -8.10
N VAL A 530 2.06 -36.14 -9.42
CA VAL A 530 0.70 -36.00 -9.98
C VAL A 530 -0.18 -37.19 -9.60
N SER A 531 0.33 -38.41 -9.79
CA SER A 531 -0.41 -39.63 -9.44
C SER A 531 -0.69 -39.73 -7.93
N SER A 532 0.30 -39.45 -7.08
CA SER A 532 0.14 -39.59 -5.62
C SER A 532 -0.79 -38.54 -5.05
N ALA A 533 -0.62 -37.26 -5.44
CA ALA A 533 -1.44 -36.16 -4.95
C ALA A 533 -2.93 -36.36 -5.32
N THR A 534 -3.22 -36.87 -6.51
CA THR A 534 -4.60 -37.08 -6.97
C THR A 534 -5.28 -38.32 -6.40
N LYS A 535 -4.53 -39.34 -5.96
CA LYS A 535 -5.08 -40.59 -5.42
C LYS A 535 -5.42 -40.48 -3.93
N ASN A 536 -4.55 -39.85 -3.13
CA ASN A 536 -4.71 -39.71 -1.69
C ASN A 536 -4.52 -38.24 -1.29
N PRO A 537 -5.52 -37.37 -1.48
CA PRO A 537 -5.41 -35.98 -1.08
C PRO A 537 -5.29 -35.87 0.45
N SER A 538 -4.18 -35.31 0.92
CA SER A 538 -3.95 -35.04 2.35
C SER A 538 -4.76 -33.84 2.84
N SER A 539 -4.96 -33.78 4.16
CA SER A 539 -5.62 -32.67 4.84
C SER A 539 -4.66 -31.52 5.23
N LYS A 540 -3.34 -31.74 5.23
CA LYS A 540 -2.34 -30.73 5.66
C LYS A 540 -1.69 -30.03 4.44
N GLN A 541 -1.93 -28.74 4.27
CA GLN A 541 -1.35 -27.92 3.19
C GLN A 541 0.15 -27.63 3.42
N GLY A 542 0.95 -27.54 2.35
CA GLY A 542 2.38 -27.22 2.30
C GLY A 542 3.34 -28.30 2.79
N LEU A 543 3.08 -28.82 3.99
CA LEU A 543 3.83 -29.93 4.60
C LEU A 543 3.72 -31.21 3.76
N ASP A 544 2.53 -31.45 3.20
CA ASP A 544 2.26 -32.66 2.41
C ASP A 544 3.04 -32.71 1.10
N PHE A 545 3.18 -31.58 0.38
CA PHE A 545 3.99 -31.53 -0.83
C PHE A 545 5.46 -31.85 -0.53
N ILE A 546 6.01 -31.29 0.55
CA ILE A 546 7.41 -31.48 0.95
C ILE A 546 7.64 -32.94 1.38
N HIS A 547 6.74 -33.49 2.19
CA HIS A 547 6.76 -34.89 2.59
C HIS A 547 6.65 -35.84 1.39
N LEU A 548 5.73 -35.56 0.46
CA LEU A 548 5.56 -36.34 -0.77
C LEU A 548 6.83 -36.34 -1.63
N VAL A 549 7.47 -35.18 -1.81
CA VAL A 549 8.73 -35.10 -2.56
C VAL A 549 9.82 -35.92 -1.87
N LYS A 550 9.92 -35.85 -0.54
CA LYS A 550 10.89 -36.66 0.23
C LYS A 550 10.71 -38.15 -0.03
N GLU A 551 9.51 -38.68 0.17
CA GLU A 551 9.24 -40.11 -0.03
C GLU A 551 9.60 -40.55 -1.46
N LEU A 552 9.24 -39.74 -2.45
CA LEU A 552 9.50 -40.07 -3.85
C LEU A 552 10.99 -40.00 -4.20
N VAL A 553 11.72 -39.03 -3.67
CA VAL A 553 13.18 -38.90 -3.88
C VAL A 553 13.93 -40.06 -3.21
N GLU A 554 13.54 -40.46 -2.00
CA GLU A 554 14.09 -41.62 -1.29
C GLU A 554 13.82 -42.93 -2.02
N ARG A 555 12.58 -43.14 -2.51
CA ARG A 555 12.22 -44.31 -3.34
C ARG A 555 13.04 -44.41 -4.63
N LYS A 556 13.57 -43.30 -5.12
CA LYS A 556 14.45 -43.23 -6.30
C LYS A 556 15.93 -43.36 -5.96
N GLY A 557 16.28 -43.64 -4.70
CA GLY A 557 17.64 -43.89 -4.25
C GLY A 557 18.53 -42.64 -4.27
N LYS A 558 17.94 -41.43 -4.21
CA LYS A 558 18.68 -40.18 -4.18
C LYS A 558 18.95 -39.72 -2.75
N MET A 559 20.14 -39.19 -2.51
CA MET A 559 20.51 -38.66 -1.21
C MET A 559 19.79 -37.34 -0.92
N ILE A 560 19.25 -37.24 0.29
CA ILE A 560 18.59 -36.05 0.81
C ILE A 560 19.37 -35.55 2.02
N LYS A 561 19.54 -34.23 2.13
CA LYS A 561 20.11 -33.60 3.30
C LYS A 561 19.03 -32.97 4.17
N THR A 562 18.98 -33.35 5.46
CA THR A 562 17.97 -32.85 6.40
C THR A 562 18.29 -31.44 6.89
N VAL A 563 17.38 -30.50 6.66
CA VAL A 563 17.54 -29.06 6.98
C VAL A 563 17.73 -28.81 8.49
N GLU A 564 16.99 -29.54 9.32
CA GLU A 564 17.05 -29.44 10.79
C GLU A 564 18.46 -29.76 11.33
N THR A 565 19.16 -30.71 10.70
CA THR A 565 20.52 -31.11 11.08
C THR A 565 21.59 -30.09 10.68
N MET A 566 21.24 -29.09 9.87
CA MET A 566 22.17 -28.10 9.34
C MET A 566 22.08 -26.74 10.06
N SER A 567 21.38 -26.68 11.19
CA SER A 567 21.09 -25.45 11.93
C SER A 567 20.38 -24.38 11.06
N ILE A 568 19.80 -24.75 9.92
CA ILE A 568 19.19 -23.81 8.96
C ILE A 568 17.92 -23.18 9.54
N ALA A 569 17.10 -24.00 10.20
CA ALA A 569 15.83 -23.57 10.74
C ALA A 569 15.86 -23.51 12.28
N LYS A 570 15.19 -22.52 12.87
CA LYS A 570 14.81 -22.50 14.27
C LYS A 570 13.32 -22.74 14.40
N ASN A 571 12.94 -23.84 15.05
CA ASN A 571 11.56 -24.09 15.40
C ASN A 571 11.14 -23.15 16.56
N THR A 572 10.15 -22.31 16.34
CA THR A 572 9.62 -21.36 17.33
C THR A 572 8.48 -21.93 18.19
N ASN A 573 8.15 -23.22 18.07
CA ASN A 573 7.09 -23.85 18.87
C ASN A 573 7.48 -24.07 20.34
N ALA A 574 8.78 -24.18 20.66
CA ALA A 574 9.25 -24.58 21.99
C ALA A 574 9.05 -23.52 23.10
N ASN A 575 8.89 -23.97 24.35
CA ASN A 575 8.72 -23.16 25.57
C ASN A 575 10.03 -22.48 26.08
N SER A 576 11.09 -22.42 25.26
CA SER A 576 12.35 -21.83 25.68
C SER A 576 12.30 -20.30 25.58
N VAL A 577 11.78 -19.67 26.62
CA VAL A 577 11.97 -18.24 26.89
C VAL A 577 13.49 -18.00 27.00
N ASN A 578 14.02 -16.99 26.30
CA ASN A 578 15.44 -16.53 26.34
C ASN A 578 16.48 -17.14 25.39
N GLN A 579 16.12 -17.87 24.32
CA GLN A 579 17.11 -18.15 23.28
C GLN A 579 17.02 -17.12 22.15
N SER A 580 18.07 -16.32 21.95
CA SER A 580 18.29 -15.57 20.71
C SER A 580 18.15 -16.50 19.49
N LEU A 581 17.93 -15.97 18.29
CA LEU A 581 18.19 -16.75 17.08
C LEU A 581 19.68 -17.12 17.13
N GLY A 582 20.03 -18.27 17.73
CA GLY A 582 21.41 -18.64 17.99
C GLY A 582 22.25 -18.46 16.73
N ASP A 583 23.47 -17.98 16.89
CA ASP A 583 24.52 -17.71 15.89
C ASP A 583 24.10 -17.91 14.42
N GLY A 584 23.27 -17.00 13.89
CA GLY A 584 23.02 -16.89 12.44
C GLY A 584 22.16 -17.98 11.81
N LYS A 585 21.05 -18.40 12.44
CA LYS A 585 20.05 -19.25 11.75
C LYS A 585 19.31 -18.46 10.66
N PRO A 586 19.33 -18.89 9.39
CA PRO A 586 18.73 -18.13 8.30
C PRO A 586 17.20 -18.19 8.23
N VAL A 587 16.55 -19.19 8.83
CA VAL A 587 15.09 -19.38 8.74
C VAL A 587 14.49 -19.60 10.13
N ALA A 588 13.37 -18.95 10.42
CA ALA A 588 12.49 -19.27 11.55
C ALA A 588 11.26 -20.02 11.04
N CYS A 589 10.82 -21.06 11.73
CA CYS A 589 9.67 -21.87 11.30
C CYS A 589 8.80 -22.30 12.48
N TRP A 590 7.53 -22.58 12.23
CA TRP A 590 6.59 -23.06 13.25
C TRP A 590 5.66 -24.15 12.71
N SER A 591 5.02 -24.86 13.63
CA SER A 591 3.97 -25.81 13.27
C SER A 591 2.66 -25.07 13.01
N PRO A 592 1.89 -25.42 11.98
CA PRO A 592 0.54 -24.90 11.77
C PRO A 592 -0.44 -25.25 12.90
N GLU A 593 -0.09 -26.19 13.78
CA GLU A 593 -0.94 -26.60 14.91
C GLU A 593 -0.82 -25.67 16.12
N VAL A 594 0.18 -24.78 16.13
CA VAL A 594 0.38 -23.82 17.22
C VAL A 594 -0.43 -22.56 16.92
N ASP A 595 -1.13 -22.06 17.95
CA ASP A 595 -1.93 -20.84 17.85
C ASP A 595 -1.11 -19.64 17.36
N SER A 596 -1.67 -18.91 16.41
CA SER A 596 -1.00 -17.83 15.69
C SER A 596 -0.62 -16.65 16.59
N THR A 597 -1.35 -16.41 17.69
CA THR A 597 -1.02 -15.38 18.68
C THR A 597 0.22 -15.75 19.49
N ILE A 598 0.41 -17.05 19.78
CA ILE A 598 1.61 -17.56 20.43
C ILE A 598 2.81 -17.36 19.50
N ILE A 599 2.66 -17.70 18.22
CA ILE A 599 3.73 -17.52 17.22
C ILE A 599 4.07 -16.03 17.06
N GLN A 600 3.07 -15.17 16.94
CA GLN A 600 3.28 -13.72 16.87
C GLN A 600 4.07 -13.20 18.07
N THR A 601 3.67 -13.59 19.29
CA THR A 601 4.34 -13.19 20.54
C THR A 601 5.81 -13.60 20.52
N LYS A 602 6.10 -14.85 20.12
CA LYS A 602 7.47 -15.35 20.03
C LYS A 602 8.30 -14.66 18.96
N LEU A 603 7.72 -14.39 17.78
CA LEU A 603 8.40 -13.61 16.75
C LEU A 603 8.70 -12.19 17.23
N ALA A 604 7.82 -11.58 18.03
CA ALA A 604 8.06 -10.28 18.64
C ALA A 604 9.20 -10.32 19.67
N GLU A 605 9.21 -11.32 20.57
CA GLU A 605 10.31 -11.55 21.54
C GLU A 605 11.67 -11.74 20.86
N LEU A 606 11.68 -12.34 19.65
CA LEU A 606 12.88 -12.55 18.83
C LEU A 606 13.24 -11.33 17.95
N ASN A 607 12.51 -10.22 18.03
CA ASN A 607 12.64 -9.06 17.12
C ASN A 607 12.46 -9.40 15.62
N LEU A 608 11.63 -10.40 15.33
CA LEU A 608 11.26 -10.84 13.98
C LEU A 608 9.84 -10.41 13.58
N TRP A 609 9.10 -9.72 14.45
CA TRP A 609 7.78 -9.16 14.14
C TRP A 609 7.88 -7.71 13.65
N LEU A 610 8.01 -7.57 12.32
CA LEU A 610 8.34 -6.32 11.63
C LEU A 610 7.11 -5.55 11.14
N ILE A 611 5.90 -6.06 11.39
CA ILE A 611 4.65 -5.40 11.00
C ILE A 611 3.93 -4.75 12.19
N ASP A 612 3.21 -3.68 11.91
CA ASP A 612 2.30 -3.01 12.84
C ASP A 612 0.87 -3.58 12.77
N ASP A 613 -0.05 -2.95 13.50
CA ASP A 613 -1.45 -3.37 13.59
C ASP A 613 -2.23 -3.22 12.28
N ASP A 614 -1.73 -2.44 11.31
CA ASP A 614 -2.30 -2.35 9.95
C ASP A 614 -1.78 -3.49 9.05
N LEU A 615 -1.00 -4.42 9.61
CA LEU A 615 -0.28 -5.46 8.88
C LEU A 615 0.67 -4.88 7.83
N SER A 616 1.26 -3.72 8.13
CA SER A 616 2.22 -3.00 7.28
C SER A 616 3.60 -2.99 7.92
N CYS A 617 4.67 -2.94 7.11
CA CYS A 617 6.03 -2.85 7.65
C CYS A 617 6.19 -1.61 8.54
N LYS A 618 6.82 -1.78 9.70
CA LYS A 618 7.13 -0.69 10.63
C LYS A 618 8.17 0.28 10.07
N ALA A 619 8.95 -0.17 9.09
CA ALA A 619 10.06 0.56 8.49
C ALA A 619 9.99 0.53 6.96
N VAL A 620 10.46 1.62 6.34
CA VAL A 620 10.87 1.68 4.93
C VAL A 620 12.39 1.55 4.89
N ILE A 621 12.90 0.52 4.22
CA ILE A 621 14.34 0.25 4.13
C ILE A 621 14.79 0.49 2.69
N CYS A 622 15.54 1.57 2.48
CA CYS A 622 16.10 1.86 1.17
C CYS A 622 17.49 1.26 1.05
N HIS A 623 17.62 0.30 0.14
CA HIS A 623 18.91 -0.25 -0.26
C HIS A 623 19.51 0.62 -1.35
N SER A 624 20.81 0.86 -1.27
CA SER A 624 21.54 1.51 -2.35
C SER A 624 21.40 0.64 -3.60
N SER A 625 20.88 1.20 -4.67
CA SER A 625 21.06 0.61 -5.99
C SER A 625 22.56 0.51 -6.27
N LEU A 626 23.13 -0.69 -6.06
CA LEU A 626 24.43 -1.03 -6.62
C LEU A 626 24.27 -0.83 -8.13
N ARG A 627 25.02 0.13 -8.67
CA ARG A 627 25.05 0.43 -10.10
C ARG A 627 25.36 -0.80 -10.93
#